data_AF-A0A7S3M008-F1
#
_entry.id   AF-A0A7S3M008-F1
#
_cell.length_a   1.000
_cell.length_b   1.000
_cell.length_c   1.000
_cell.angle_alpha   90.00
_cell.angle_beta   90.00
_cell.angle_gamma   90.00
#
_symmetry.space_group_name_H-M   'P 1'
#
loop_
_entity.id
_entity.type
_entity.pdbx_description
1 polymer ?
#
loop_
_entity_poly.entity_id
_entity_poly.type
_entity_poly.pdbx_seq_one_letter_code
_entity_poly.pdbx_strand_id
1 'polypeptide(L)'
;RCGSCGEDLSGGRRQLRCGRCRSSVYCSDVCQKQAWRKHSQSCRPPPGPSAEELELQARACPICLEPLGLLAETPLQGKINILQCLHCVHTTCWEECISNGAA
;
A
#
# COMPACT_ATOMS: atom_id res chain seq x y z
N ARG A 1 -22.43 -5.00 -3.79
CA ARG A 1 -23.64 -4.52 -3.07
C ARG A 1 -23.23 -3.75 -1.82
N CYS A 2 -24.03 -2.77 -1.40
CA CYS A 2 -23.79 -2.02 -0.16
C CYS A 2 -24.03 -2.90 1.07
N GLY A 3 -23.08 -2.90 2.01
CA GLY A 3 -23.18 -3.67 3.26
C GLY A 3 -24.22 -3.17 4.28
N SER A 4 -24.99 -2.13 3.96
CA SER A 4 -26.10 -1.62 4.79
C SER A 4 -27.45 -1.78 4.10
N CYS A 5 -27.64 -1.17 2.93
CA CYS A 5 -28.92 -1.15 2.22
C CYS A 5 -29.06 -2.20 1.12
N GLY A 6 -28.01 -2.94 0.78
CA GLY A 6 -28.05 -4.00 -0.24
C GLY A 6 -28.04 -3.53 -1.69
N GLU A 7 -28.15 -2.23 -1.95
CA GLU A 7 -28.09 -1.63 -3.29
C GLU A 7 -26.87 -2.07 -4.08
N ASP A 8 -27.04 -2.21 -5.39
CA ASP A 8 -25.94 -2.54 -6.28
C ASP A 8 -24.99 -1.33 -6.45
N LEU A 9 -23.68 -1.61 -6.39
CA LEU A 9 -22.65 -0.56 -6.43
C LEU A 9 -21.99 -0.44 -7.82
N SER A 10 -22.45 -1.18 -8.82
CA SER A 10 -21.81 -1.28 -10.14
C SER A 10 -22.05 -0.06 -11.04
N GLY A 11 -23.01 0.80 -10.69
CA GLY A 11 -23.41 1.98 -11.49
C GLY A 11 -22.47 3.20 -11.41
N GLY A 12 -21.16 3.01 -11.23
CA GLY A 12 -20.16 4.10 -11.27
C GLY A 12 -20.24 5.14 -10.14
N ARG A 13 -21.11 4.95 -9.13
CA ARG A 13 -21.19 5.85 -7.97
C ARG A 13 -19.97 5.65 -7.07
N ARG A 14 -19.49 6.73 -6.44
CA ARG A 14 -18.39 6.67 -5.46
C ARG A 14 -18.76 5.73 -4.32
N GLN A 15 -17.96 4.69 -4.13
CA GLN A 15 -18.14 3.70 -3.08
C GLN A 15 -17.22 4.04 -1.91
N LEU A 16 -17.75 3.98 -0.69
CA LEU A 16 -16.98 4.16 0.53
C LEU A 16 -16.60 2.81 1.11
N ARG A 17 -15.33 2.64 1.47
CA ARG A 17 -14.85 1.46 2.18
C ARG A 17 -14.72 1.77 3.66
N CYS A 18 -14.92 0.76 4.51
CA CYS A 18 -14.62 0.90 5.92
C CYS A 18 -13.13 1.26 6.11
N GLY A 19 -12.82 2.36 6.79
CA GLY A 19 -11.44 2.81 6.98
C GLY A 19 -10.57 1.82 7.76
N ARG A 20 -11.18 0.99 8.63
CA ARG A 20 -10.47 0.01 9.46
C ARG A 20 -10.18 -1.29 8.72
N CYS A 21 -11.21 -1.96 8.20
CA CYS A 21 -11.05 -3.28 7.58
C CYS A 21 -10.86 -3.23 6.05
N ARG A 22 -11.26 -2.13 5.40
CA ARG A 22 -11.31 -1.93 3.93
C ARG A 22 -12.12 -2.98 3.13
N SER A 23 -12.67 -3.99 3.81
CA SER A 23 -13.41 -5.12 3.26
C SER A 23 -14.88 -4.77 2.97
N SER A 24 -15.58 -4.13 3.92
CA SER A 24 -16.97 -3.72 3.71
C SER A 24 -17.08 -2.43 2.90
N VAL A 25 -18.04 -2.40 1.96
CA VAL A 25 -18.26 -1.31 1.02
C VAL A 25 -19.68 -0.75 1.15
N TYR A 26 -19.82 0.56 1.05
CA TYR A 26 -21.05 1.32 1.27
C TYR A 26 -21.27 2.33 0.15
N CYS A 27 -22.53 2.62 -0.18
CA CYS A 27 -22.87 3.67 -1.15
C CYS A 27 -22.76 5.09 -0.56
N SER A 28 -22.73 5.24 0.76
CA SER A 28 -22.65 6.53 1.47
C SER A 28 -22.13 6.39 2.90
N ASP A 29 -21.72 7.50 3.50
CA ASP A 29 -21.29 7.56 4.91
C ASP A 29 -22.45 7.22 5.86
N VAL A 30 -23.68 7.57 5.47
CA VAL A 30 -24.91 7.21 6.18
C VAL A 30 -25.03 5.69 6.26
N CYS A 31 -24.87 4.98 5.13
CA CYS A 31 -24.91 3.52 5.10
C CYS A 31 -23.77 2.90 5.92
N GLN A 32 -22.57 3.48 5.87
CA GLN A 32 -21.45 3.03 6.68
C GLN A 32 -21.74 3.13 8.20
N LYS A 33 -22.27 4.28 8.65
CA LYS A 33 -22.62 4.53 10.06
C LYS A 33 -23.76 3.64 10.54
N GLN A 34 -24.79 3.42 9.71
CA GLN A 34 -25.89 2.52 10.05
C GLN A 34 -25.42 1.06 10.20
N ALA A 35 -24.61 0.58 9.26
CA ALA A 35 -24.04 -0.76 9.32
C ALA A 35 -23.07 -0.94 10.50
N TRP A 36 -22.47 0.13 11.02
CA TRP A 36 -21.43 0.08 12.06
C TRP A 36 -21.84 -0.72 13.30
N ARG A 37 -23.08 -0.61 13.77
CA ARG A 37 -23.54 -1.35 14.98
C ARG A 37 -23.40 -2.87 14.85
N LYS A 38 -23.62 -3.40 13.65
CA LYS A 38 -23.46 -4.83 13.34
C LYS A 38 -22.03 -5.15 12.87
N HIS A 39 -21.49 -4.28 12.01
CA HIS A 39 -20.16 -4.47 11.42
C HIS A 39 -19.03 -4.41 12.46
N SER A 40 -19.11 -3.57 13.49
CA SER A 40 -18.05 -3.38 14.48
C SER A 40 -17.65 -4.66 15.20
N GLN A 41 -18.60 -5.58 15.40
CA GLN A 41 -18.40 -6.86 16.08
C GLN A 41 -17.47 -7.77 15.26
N SER A 42 -17.61 -7.76 13.93
CA SER A 42 -16.80 -8.55 12.99
C SER A 42 -15.71 -7.74 12.28
N CYS A 43 -15.64 -6.43 12.49
CA CYS A 43 -14.66 -5.56 11.85
C CYS A 43 -13.25 -5.88 12.38
N ARG A 44 -12.39 -6.38 11.50
CA ARG A 44 -10.97 -6.60 11.77
C ARG A 44 -10.12 -5.88 10.72
N PRO A 45 -9.02 -5.23 11.11
CA PRO A 45 -8.09 -4.69 10.14
C PRO A 45 -7.60 -5.83 9.23
N PRO A 46 -7.24 -5.53 7.98
CA PRO A 46 -6.52 -6.51 7.18
C PRO A 46 -5.25 -6.95 7.96
N PRO A 47 -4.78 -8.20 7.79
CA PRO A 47 -3.48 -8.57 8.30
C PRO A 47 -2.46 -7.53 7.81
N GLY A 48 -1.62 -7.06 8.73
CA GLY A 48 -0.47 -6.26 8.34
C GLY A 48 0.45 -7.09 7.44
N PRO A 49 1.41 -6.45 6.74
CA PRO A 49 2.48 -7.21 6.11
C PRO A 49 3.12 -8.12 7.16
N SER A 50 3.41 -9.36 6.77
CA SER A 50 4.18 -10.30 7.58
C SER A 50 5.55 -9.70 7.89
N ALA A 51 6.22 -10.24 8.92
CA ALA A 51 7.59 -9.83 9.22
C ALA A 51 8.51 -10.01 8.00
N GLU A 52 8.29 -11.07 7.22
CA GLU A 52 9.04 -11.35 5.99
C GLU A 52 8.77 -10.30 4.91
N GLU A 53 7.52 -9.85 4.76
CA GLU A 53 7.13 -8.84 3.77
C GLU A 53 7.69 -7.48 4.16
N LEU A 54 7.73 -7.17 5.47
CA LEU A 54 8.32 -5.94 5.97
C LEU A 54 9.84 -5.94 5.83
N GLU A 55 10.51 -7.07 6.10
CA GLU A 55 11.95 -7.23 5.86
C GLU A 55 12.29 -7.09 4.37
N LEU A 56 11.46 -7.64 3.48
CA LEU A 56 11.65 -7.49 2.05
C LEU A 56 11.49 -6.02 1.63
N GLN A 57 10.47 -5.32 2.12
CA GLN A 57 10.26 -3.88 1.88
C GLN A 57 11.41 -3.03 2.41
N ALA A 58 11.97 -3.37 3.58
CA ALA A 58 13.13 -2.70 4.15
C ALA A 58 14.42 -2.95 3.34
N ARG A 59 14.46 -4.03 2.56
CA ARG A 59 15.62 -4.44 1.73
C ARG A 59 15.39 -4.21 0.24
N ALA A 60 14.29 -3.55 -0.13
CA ALA A 60 13.94 -3.25 -1.52
C ALA A 60 14.10 -1.77 -1.83
N CYS A 61 14.36 -1.47 -3.10
CA CYS A 61 14.40 -0.11 -3.60
C CYS A 61 12.96 0.45 -3.61
N PRO A 62 12.65 1.57 -2.95
CA PRO A 62 11.30 2.12 -2.90
C PRO A 62 10.78 2.65 -4.26
N ILE A 63 11.64 2.72 -5.28
CA ILE A 63 11.26 3.19 -6.62
C ILE A 63 10.79 2.03 -7.50
N CYS A 64 11.57 0.94 -7.58
CA CYS A 64 11.28 -0.20 -8.46
C CYS A 64 10.77 -1.46 -7.72
N LEU A 65 10.78 -1.44 -6.38
CA LEU A 65 10.40 -2.56 -5.50
C LEU A 65 11.28 -3.82 -5.59
N GLU A 66 12.40 -3.74 -6.30
CA GLU A 66 13.35 -4.84 -6.40
C GLU A 66 14.36 -4.83 -5.23
N PRO A 67 14.88 -6.00 -4.82
CA PRO A 67 15.88 -6.10 -3.76
C PRO A 67 17.12 -5.23 -4.04
N LEU A 68 17.59 -4.52 -3.02
CA LEU A 68 18.80 -3.70 -3.08
C LEU A 68 20.09 -4.52 -3.12
N GLY A 69 20.02 -5.82 -2.79
CA GLY A 69 21.19 -6.69 -2.85
C GLY A 69 22.25 -6.41 -1.77
N LEU A 70 21.95 -5.61 -0.74
CA LEU A 70 22.88 -5.18 0.32
C LEU A 70 23.57 -6.32 1.11
N LEU A 71 23.05 -7.55 1.01
CA LEU A 71 23.57 -8.74 1.70
C LEU A 71 23.82 -9.92 0.74
N ALA A 72 23.80 -9.69 -0.58
CA ALA A 72 24.06 -10.75 -1.53
C ALA A 72 25.57 -11.06 -1.57
N GLU A 73 25.92 -12.35 -1.45
CA GLU A 73 27.30 -12.85 -1.48
C GLU A 73 27.90 -12.80 -2.88
N THR A 74 27.05 -12.62 -3.90
CA THR A 74 27.45 -12.34 -5.28
C THR A 74 27.56 -10.83 -5.48
N PRO A 75 28.59 -10.36 -6.21
CA PRO A 75 28.73 -8.94 -6.51
C PRO A 75 27.61 -8.54 -7.47
N LEU A 76 26.47 -8.10 -6.90
CA LEU A 76 25.49 -7.34 -7.66
C LEU A 76 26.15 -6.01 -7.99
N GLN A 77 26.65 -5.88 -9.23
CA GLN A 77 27.16 -4.63 -9.78
C GLN A 77 26.02 -3.60 -9.79
N GLY A 78 25.83 -2.92 -8.68
CA GLY A 78 24.81 -1.90 -8.52
C GLY A 78 25.25 -0.91 -7.46
N LYS A 79 25.52 0.34 -7.87
CA LYS A 79 25.71 1.43 -6.93
C LYS A 79 24.36 1.74 -6.26
N ILE A 80 24.38 1.99 -4.96
CA ILE A 80 23.19 2.34 -4.17
C ILE A 80 23.37 3.76 -3.65
N ASN A 81 22.32 4.58 -3.76
CA ASN A 81 22.27 5.89 -3.13
C ASN A 81 21.54 5.80 -1.80
N ILE A 82 22.12 6.41 -0.78
CA ILE A 82 21.49 6.58 0.54
C ILE A 82 20.98 8.01 0.61
N LEU A 83 19.67 8.17 0.67
CA LEU A 83 19.02 9.47 0.76
C LEU A 83 19.21 10.06 2.18
N GLN A 84 19.02 11.37 2.34
CA GLN A 84 19.08 12.03 3.67
C GLN A 84 18.09 11.44 4.68
N CYS A 85 16.97 10.89 4.19
CA CYS A 85 15.98 10.18 4.99
C CYS A 85 16.37 8.73 5.33
N LEU A 86 17.61 8.32 5.05
CA LEU A 86 18.18 6.99 5.27
C LEU A 86 17.52 5.86 4.47
N HIS A 87 16.69 6.17 3.47
CA HIS A 87 16.22 5.20 2.50
C HIS A 87 17.32 4.92 1.46
N CYS A 88 17.45 3.65 1.09
CA CYS A 88 18.38 3.19 0.06
C CYS A 88 17.64 2.98 -1.27
N VAL A 89 18.21 3.45 -2.38
CA VAL A 89 17.66 3.27 -3.73
C VAL A 89 18.76 2.82 -4.69
N HIS A 90 18.41 2.09 -5.76
CA HIS A 90 19.36 1.86 -6.85
C HIS A 90 19.76 3.19 -7.50
N THR A 91 21.02 3.29 -7.94
CA THR A 91 21.51 4.52 -8.61
C THR A 91 20.74 4.83 -9.88
N THR A 92 20.42 3.82 -10.68
CA THR A 92 19.62 3.97 -11.91
C THR A 92 18.23 4.54 -11.61
N CYS A 93 17.56 3.99 -10.60
CA CYS A 93 16.24 4.47 -10.19
C CYS A 93 16.29 5.93 -9.68
N TRP A 94 17.36 6.31 -8.98
CA TRP A 94 17.57 7.70 -8.57
C TRP A 94 17.76 8.63 -9.77
N GLU A 95 18.64 8.26 -10.71
CA GLU A 95 18.93 9.04 -11.93
C GLU A 95 17.69 9.22 -12.81
N GLU A 96 16.89 8.18 -13.00
CA GLU A 96 15.61 8.25 -13.70
C GLU A 96 14.61 9.15 -12.97
N CYS A 97 14.54 9.07 -11.65
CA CYS A 97 13.61 9.87 -10.85
C CYS A 97 13.94 11.37 -10.91
N ILE A 98 15.21 11.75 -10.78
CA ILE A 98 15.62 13.17 -10.88
C ILE A 98 15.47 13.71 -12.31
N SER A 99 15.65 12.86 -13.33
CA SER A 99 15.49 13.26 -14.74
C SER A 99 14.02 13.50 -15.09
N ASN A 100 13.09 12.73 -14.49
CA ASN A 100 11.64 12.89 -14.69
C ASN A 100 11.01 13.95 -13.77
N GLY A 101 11.69 14.36 -12.70
CA GLY A 101 11.24 15.38 -11.74
C GLY A 101 11.63 16.81 -12.09
N ALA A 102 12.37 17.02 -13.19
CA ALA A 102 12.76 18.33 -13.70
C ALA A 102 11.76 18.83 -14.77
N ALA A 103 10.52 19.11 -14.37
CA ALA A 103 9.53 19.87 -15.15
C ALA A 103 8.62 20.68 -14.22
#